data_AF-A0A6N2YQQ5-F1
#
_entry.id   AF-A0A6N2YQQ5-F1
#
_cell.length_a   1.000
_cell.length_b   1.000
_cell.length_c   1.000
_cell.angle_alpha   90.00
_cell.angle_beta   90.00
_cell.angle_gamma   90.00
#
_symmetry.space_group_name_H-M   'P 1'
#
loop_
_entity.id
_entity.type
_entity.pdbx_description
1 polymer ?
#
loop_
_entity_poly.entity_id
_entity_poly.type
_entity_poly.pdbx_seq_one_letter_code
_entity_poly.pdbx_strand_id
1 'polypeptide(L)'
;MSIKDVVNVENAWEIIINRLFNKRQELSTLPKTNKKPIWFSAISDGNIISINKASINEPSSKITAERKLTYTNFKEVYPLFIKRENDEKVSKEVSNKTRNQVYYFSLIGHLVYNYK
;
A
#
# COMPACT_ATOMS: atom_id res chain seq x y z
N MET A 1 -6.27 -0.69 -15.29
CA MET A 1 -6.26 0.77 -15.15
C MET A 1 -4.81 1.20 -15.14
N SER A 2 -4.40 2.13 -16.01
CA SER A 2 -3.00 2.57 -16.08
C SER A 2 -2.76 3.70 -15.09
N ILE A 3 -1.52 3.90 -14.62
CA ILE A 3 -1.15 5.10 -13.83
C ILE A 3 -1.46 6.41 -14.57
N LYS A 4 -1.57 6.35 -15.91
CA LYS A 4 -1.98 7.48 -16.77
C LYS A 4 -3.37 8.03 -16.43
N ASP A 5 -4.22 7.23 -15.80
CA ASP A 5 -5.55 7.63 -15.32
C ASP A 5 -5.46 7.86 -13.81
N VAL A 6 -4.83 8.98 -13.40
CA VAL A 6 -4.65 9.30 -11.97
C VAL A 6 -6.01 9.45 -11.31
N VAL A 7 -6.23 8.66 -10.26
CA VAL A 7 -7.44 8.74 -9.42
C VAL A 7 -7.22 9.86 -8.40
N ASN A 8 -8.25 10.62 -8.07
CA ASN A 8 -8.13 11.53 -6.93
C ASN A 8 -7.92 10.74 -5.62
N VAL A 9 -7.37 11.38 -4.60
CA VAL A 9 -6.92 10.69 -3.39
C VAL A 9 -8.11 10.15 -2.57
N GLU A 10 -9.24 10.83 -2.60
CA GLU A 10 -10.50 10.41 -1.96
C GLU A 10 -11.00 9.08 -2.56
N ASN A 11 -11.16 9.02 -3.88
CA ASN A 11 -11.63 7.84 -4.59
C ASN A 11 -10.64 6.69 -4.45
N ALA A 12 -9.34 6.95 -4.50
CA ALA A 12 -8.32 5.92 -4.29
C ALA A 12 -8.42 5.30 -2.88
N TRP A 13 -8.68 6.12 -1.86
CA TRP A 13 -8.91 5.65 -0.50
C TRP A 13 -10.18 4.80 -0.39
N GLU A 14 -11.31 5.28 -0.92
CA GLU A 14 -12.59 4.56 -0.91
C GLU A 14 -12.49 3.20 -1.59
N ILE A 15 -11.79 3.11 -2.73
CA ILE A 15 -11.53 1.84 -3.41
C ILE A 15 -10.82 0.84 -2.47
N ILE A 16 -9.78 1.29 -1.77
CA ILE A 16 -9.02 0.41 -0.88
C ILE A 16 -9.88 -0.02 0.31
N ILE A 17 -10.60 0.91 0.95
CA ILE A 17 -11.50 0.62 2.07
C ILE A 17 -12.55 -0.41 1.65
N ASN A 18 -13.24 -0.18 0.53
CA ASN A 18 -14.30 -1.08 0.06
C ASN A 18 -13.77 -2.47 -0.28
N ARG A 19 -12.55 -2.57 -0.84
CA ARG A 19 -11.93 -3.88 -1.14
C ARG A 19 -11.51 -4.66 0.11
N LEU A 20 -11.20 -3.96 1.21
CA LEU A 20 -10.68 -4.56 2.45
C LEU A 20 -11.71 -4.61 3.59
N PHE A 21 -12.88 -4.01 3.43
CA PHE A 21 -13.90 -3.92 4.47
C PHE A 21 -14.34 -5.31 4.94
N ASN A 22 -14.04 -5.63 6.20
CA ASN A 22 -14.28 -6.95 6.81
C ASN A 22 -13.72 -8.14 6.00
N LYS A 23 -12.76 -7.88 5.10
CA LYS A 23 -12.16 -8.87 4.21
C LYS A 23 -10.65 -8.77 4.28
N ARG A 24 -10.03 -9.70 5.00
CA ARG A 24 -8.57 -9.84 5.01
C ARG A 24 -8.10 -10.28 3.63
N GLN A 25 -7.08 -9.60 3.10
CA GLN A 25 -6.40 -9.97 1.87
C GLN A 25 -4.90 -10.02 2.10
N GLU A 26 -4.23 -10.98 1.46
CA GLU A 26 -2.77 -11.01 1.42
C GLU A 26 -2.27 -10.45 0.09
N LEU A 27 -1.27 -9.58 0.18
CA LEU A 27 -0.71 -8.84 -0.93
C LEU A 27 0.81 -8.95 -0.88
N SER A 28 1.44 -8.92 -2.05
CA SER A 28 2.89 -8.89 -2.16
C SER A 28 3.41 -7.44 -2.12
N THR A 29 4.64 -7.27 -1.65
CA THR A 29 5.32 -5.99 -1.76
C THR A 29 5.70 -5.71 -3.21
N LEU A 30 5.71 -4.45 -3.64
CA LEU A 30 6.10 -4.04 -4.99
C LEU A 30 7.48 -3.34 -5.01
N PRO A 31 8.61 -4.06 -4.82
CA PRO A 31 9.94 -3.47 -4.92
C PRO A 31 10.22 -3.00 -6.36
N LYS A 32 10.88 -1.84 -6.51
CA LYS A 32 11.40 -1.35 -7.82
C LYS A 32 12.83 -1.84 -8.08
N THR A 33 13.38 -2.64 -7.17
CA THR A 33 14.73 -3.24 -7.27
C THR A 33 14.60 -4.75 -7.42
N ASN A 34 15.70 -5.44 -7.72
CA ASN A 34 15.73 -6.91 -7.88
C ASN A 34 15.51 -7.71 -6.57
N LYS A 35 14.95 -7.09 -5.54
CA LYS A 35 14.58 -7.79 -4.30
C LYS A 35 13.32 -8.62 -4.54
N LYS A 36 13.29 -9.82 -3.96
CA LYS A 36 12.08 -10.65 -3.98
C LYS A 36 10.94 -9.94 -3.23
N PRO A 37 9.72 -9.90 -3.80
CA PRO A 37 8.52 -9.53 -3.06
C PRO A 37 8.35 -10.39 -1.80
N ILE A 38 7.87 -9.77 -0.72
CA ILE A 38 7.42 -10.45 0.49
C ILE A 38 5.92 -10.22 0.66
N TRP A 39 5.24 -11.11 1.38
CA TRP A 39 3.80 -11.06 1.59
C TRP A 39 3.42 -10.41 2.91
N PHE A 40 2.30 -9.71 2.91
CA PHE A 40 1.67 -9.14 4.11
C PHE A 40 0.15 -9.28 4.02
N SER A 41 -0.55 -9.17 5.14
CA SER A 41 -2.01 -9.13 5.18
C SER A 41 -2.52 -7.73 5.48
N ALA A 42 -3.66 -7.38 4.90
CA ALA A 42 -4.38 -6.13 5.17
C ALA A 42 -5.87 -6.41 5.35
N ILE A 43 -6.51 -5.66 6.25
CA ILE A 43 -7.96 -5.66 6.49
C ILE A 43 -8.39 -4.25 6.89
N SER A 44 -9.63 -3.87 6.61
CA SER A 44 -10.20 -2.60 7.07
C SER A 44 -11.46 -2.81 7.91
N ASP A 45 -11.62 -1.95 8.92
CA ASP A 45 -12.84 -1.77 9.71
C ASP A 45 -13.77 -0.68 9.14
N GLY A 46 -13.44 -0.12 7.98
CA GLY A 46 -14.16 1.00 7.34
C GLY A 46 -13.50 2.37 7.55
N ASN A 47 -12.67 2.52 8.58
CA ASN A 47 -12.00 3.78 8.90
C ASN A 47 -10.47 3.68 8.82
N ILE A 48 -9.92 2.55 9.24
CA ILE A 48 -8.49 2.29 9.32
C ILE A 48 -8.19 1.02 8.54
N ILE A 49 -7.00 0.95 7.96
CA ILE A 49 -6.45 -0.27 7.38
C ILE A 49 -5.38 -0.81 8.34
N SER A 50 -5.62 -2.02 8.83
CA SER A 50 -4.68 -2.78 9.67
C SER A 50 -3.83 -3.68 8.78
N ILE A 51 -2.50 -3.56 8.92
CA ILE A 51 -1.50 -4.29 8.15
C ILE A 51 -0.71 -5.18 9.11
N ASN A 52 -0.64 -6.47 8.78
CA ASN A 52 0.03 -7.50 9.57
C ASN A 52 0.87 -8.42 8.67
N LYS A 53 1.61 -9.35 9.27
CA LYS A 53 2.30 -10.40 8.49
C LYS A 53 1.31 -11.25 7.70
N ALA A 54 1.78 -11.86 6.62
CA ALA A 54 1.01 -12.88 5.92
C ALA A 54 0.97 -14.17 6.75
N SER A 55 -0.12 -14.91 6.62
CA SER A 55 -0.43 -16.17 7.27
C SER A 55 -0.49 -17.35 6.29
N ILE A 56 -0.70 -17.09 5.00
CA ILE A 56 -0.87 -18.12 3.97
C ILE A 56 0.31 -18.10 3.00
N ASN A 57 0.71 -16.92 2.50
CA ASN A 57 1.73 -16.78 1.48
C ASN A 57 3.12 -16.52 2.06
N GLU A 58 4.15 -17.05 1.37
CA GLU A 58 5.56 -16.93 1.72
C GLU A 58 6.39 -16.37 0.55
N PRO A 59 7.51 -15.65 0.81
CA PRO A 59 8.05 -15.31 2.12
C PRO A 59 7.20 -14.23 2.82
N SER A 60 6.83 -14.46 4.09
CA SER A 60 6.03 -13.53 4.88
C SER A 60 6.87 -12.37 5.42
N SER A 61 6.26 -11.20 5.55
CA SER A 61 6.88 -10.04 6.17
C SER A 61 7.15 -10.26 7.66
N LYS A 62 8.25 -9.68 8.15
CA LYS A 62 8.68 -9.76 9.56
C LYS A 62 7.93 -8.76 10.47
N ILE A 63 6.68 -8.43 10.14
CA ILE A 63 5.87 -7.52 10.96
C ILE A 63 5.57 -8.21 12.30
N THR A 64 6.03 -7.62 13.39
CA THR A 64 5.78 -8.09 14.76
C THR A 64 4.69 -7.32 15.48
N ALA A 65 4.44 -6.07 15.07
CA ALA A 65 3.39 -5.22 15.60
C ALA A 65 2.57 -4.65 14.44
N GLU A 66 1.25 -4.65 14.59
CA GLU A 66 0.32 -4.14 13.59
C GLU A 66 0.70 -2.74 13.13
N ARG A 67 0.68 -2.52 11.81
CA ARG A 67 0.84 -1.20 11.21
C ARG A 67 -0.54 -0.68 10.83
N LYS A 68 -0.83 0.55 11.25
CA LYS A 68 -2.09 1.22 10.91
C LYS A 68 -1.85 2.19 9.76
N LEU A 69 -2.81 2.26 8.86
CA LEU A 69 -2.89 3.27 7.82
C LEU A 69 -4.22 3.99 8.00
N THR A 70 -4.15 5.27 8.33
CA THR A 70 -5.30 6.18 8.42
C THR A 70 -5.43 6.97 7.12
N TYR A 71 -6.61 7.55 6.88
CA TYR A 71 -6.81 8.42 5.73
C TYR A 71 -5.85 9.62 5.72
N THR A 72 -5.53 10.18 6.89
CA THR A 72 -4.54 11.28 7.02
C THR A 72 -3.17 10.86 6.49
N ASN A 73 -2.65 9.70 6.92
CA ASN A 73 -1.37 9.22 6.42
C ASN A 73 -1.44 8.84 4.94
N PHE A 74 -2.58 8.30 4.48
CA PHE A 74 -2.79 7.97 3.09
C PHE A 74 -2.68 9.20 2.19
N LYS A 75 -3.33 10.32 2.55
CA LYS A 75 -3.27 11.57 1.81
C LYS A 75 -1.85 12.08 1.60
N GLU A 76 -0.98 11.90 2.57
CA GLU A 76 0.40 12.35 2.49
C GLU A 76 1.30 11.46 1.62
N VAL A 77 0.94 10.17 1.51
CA VAL A 77 1.73 9.13 0.83
C VAL A 77 1.26 8.91 -0.60
N TYR A 78 -0.04 9.07 -0.89
CA TYR A 78 -0.60 8.83 -2.20
C TYR A 78 0.05 9.66 -3.32
N PRO A 79 0.29 10.98 -3.16
CA PRO A 79 1.01 11.75 -4.17
C PRO A 79 2.44 11.24 -4.42
N LEU A 80 3.08 10.69 -3.38
CA LEU A 80 4.42 10.13 -3.50
C LEU A 80 4.42 8.80 -4.25
N PHE A 81 3.35 8.01 -4.15
CA PHE A 81 3.15 6.84 -5.01
C PHE A 81 3.08 7.27 -6.48
N ILE A 82 2.27 8.27 -6.82
CA ILE A 82 2.13 8.75 -8.20
C ILE A 82 3.48 9.21 -8.76
N LYS A 83 4.20 10.05 -8.02
CA LYS A 83 5.56 10.49 -8.39
C LYS A 83 6.52 9.32 -8.61
N ARG A 84 6.52 8.32 -7.70
CA ARG A 84 7.36 7.11 -7.83
C ARG A 84 7.06 6.33 -9.11
N GLU A 85 5.79 6.26 -9.50
CA GLU A 85 5.39 5.56 -10.73
C GLU A 85 5.72 6.35 -12.01
N ASN A 86 5.94 7.67 -11.89
CA ASN A 86 6.49 8.53 -12.95
C ASN A 86 8.04 8.60 -12.94
N ASP A 87 8.71 7.62 -12.33
CA ASP A 87 10.17 7.53 -12.18
C ASP A 87 10.84 8.71 -11.44
N GLU A 88 10.07 9.49 -10.68
CA GLU A 88 10.61 10.54 -9.83
C GLU A 88 11.22 9.96 -8.53
N LYS A 89 12.38 10.51 -8.12
CA LYS A 89 13.09 10.09 -6.90
C LYS A 89 12.40 10.64 -5.63
N VAL A 90 11.44 9.90 -5.09
CA VAL A 90 10.72 10.28 -3.86
C VAL A 90 11.18 9.60 -2.58
N SER A 91 12.15 8.69 -2.64
CA SER A 91 12.48 7.80 -1.51
C SER A 91 12.87 8.53 -0.22
N LYS A 92 13.57 9.67 -0.32
CA LYS A 92 13.92 10.53 0.83
C LYS A 92 12.69 11.23 1.41
N GLU A 93 11.83 11.78 0.56
CA GLU A 93 10.59 12.46 0.99
C GLU A 93 9.65 11.49 1.69
N VAL A 94 9.49 10.28 1.15
CA VAL A 94 8.60 9.27 1.74
C VAL A 94 9.16 8.73 3.05
N SER A 95 10.46 8.45 3.12
CA SER A 95 11.08 7.90 4.35
C SER A 95 11.00 8.87 5.52
N ASN A 96 10.99 10.18 5.25
CA ASN A 96 10.76 11.20 6.26
C ASN A 96 9.32 11.20 6.79
N LYS A 97 8.35 10.77 5.98
CA LYS A 97 6.93 10.70 6.36
C LYS A 97 6.53 9.36 7.00
N THR A 98 7.06 8.25 6.52
CA THR A 98 6.71 6.93 7.04
C THR A 98 7.76 5.86 6.74
N ARG A 99 7.96 4.95 7.70
CA ARG A 99 8.75 3.71 7.49
C ARG A 99 7.93 2.59 6.84
N ASN A 100 6.61 2.77 6.69
CA ASN A 100 5.68 1.76 6.19
C ASN A 100 5.39 1.88 4.67
N GLN A 101 6.14 2.71 3.96
CA GLN A 101 5.90 3.06 2.55
C GLN A 101 5.71 1.85 1.63
N VAL A 102 6.45 0.77 1.88
CA VAL A 102 6.44 -0.43 1.03
C VAL A 102 5.05 -1.07 1.04
N TYR A 103 4.40 -1.14 2.20
CA TYR A 103 3.07 -1.70 2.33
C TYR A 103 2.01 -0.77 1.75
N TYR A 104 2.13 0.53 1.99
CA TYR A 104 1.18 1.52 1.49
C TYR A 104 1.19 1.59 -0.04
N PHE A 105 2.38 1.58 -0.65
CA PHE A 105 2.51 1.55 -2.11
C PHE A 105 1.97 0.25 -2.71
N SER A 106 2.15 -0.88 -2.03
CA SER A 106 1.54 -2.14 -2.46
C SER A 106 0.02 -2.13 -2.41
N LEU A 107 -0.58 -1.55 -1.36
CA LEU A 107 -2.03 -1.38 -1.29
C LEU A 107 -2.54 -0.57 -2.49
N ILE A 108 -1.91 0.57 -2.77
CA ILE A 108 -2.30 1.42 -3.90
C ILE A 108 -2.11 0.68 -5.23
N GLY A 109 -0.93 0.07 -5.45
CA GLY A 109 -0.61 -0.64 -6.68
C GLY A 109 -1.58 -1.78 -6.98
N HIS A 110 -1.82 -2.68 -6.02
CA HIS A 110 -2.69 -3.83 -6.23
C HIS A 110 -4.18 -3.47 -6.24
N LEU A 111 -4.63 -2.58 -5.36
CA LEU A 111 -6.07 -2.38 -5.14
C LEU A 111 -6.64 -1.24 -5.98
N VAL A 112 -5.85 -0.22 -6.31
CA VAL A 112 -6.29 0.89 -7.17
C VAL A 112 -5.88 0.63 -8.62
N TYR A 113 -4.61 0.30 -8.84
CA TYR A 113 -4.06 0.19 -10.21
C TYR A 113 -4.00 -1.25 -10.74
N ASN A 114 -4.34 -2.25 -9.93
CA ASN A 114 -4.37 -3.68 -10.29
C ASN A 114 -3.02 -4.18 -10.84
N TYR A 115 -1.93 -3.73 -10.22
CA TYR A 115 -0.60 -4.28 -10.49
C TYR A 115 -0.56 -5.75 -10.07
N LYS A 116 0.22 -6.54 -10.82
CA LYS A 116 0.44 -7.97 -10.58
C LYS A 116 1.63 -8.18 -9.66
#